data_AF-A0A2H9M657-F1
#
_entry.id   AF-A0A2H9M657-F1
#
_cell.length_a   1.000
_cell.length_b   1.000
_cell.length_c   1.000
_cell.angle_alpha   90.00
_cell.angle_beta   90.00
_cell.angle_gamma   90.00
#
_symmetry.space_group_name_H-M   'P 1'
#
loop_
_entity.id
_entity.type
_entity.pdbx_description
1 polymer ?
#
loop_
_entity_poly.entity_id
_entity_poly.type
_entity_poly.pdbx_seq_one_letter_code
_entity_poly.pdbx_strand_id
1 'polypeptide(L)' 'MKHSKIVEEIVNRNDNYVKKHTEHYFTHHIASQHPIITLVSCSDSRVQPNVLIENPHSVKIDLGSQQVVSASFVTHSMD' A
#
# COMPACT_ATOMS: atom_id res chain seq x y z
N MET A 1 -21.39 15.17 1.29
CA MET A 1 -21.87 13.80 0.97
C MET A 1 -22.57 13.25 2.20
N LYS A 2 -23.74 12.61 2.09
CA LYS A 2 -24.38 11.98 3.26
C LYS A 2 -23.51 10.82 3.73
N HIS A 3 -23.28 10.69 5.04
CA HIS A 3 -22.42 9.64 5.63
C HIS A 3 -22.72 8.23 5.10
N SER A 4 -23.99 7.90 4.89
CA SER A 4 -24.42 6.61 4.34
C SER A 4 -23.86 6.32 2.94
N LYS A 5 -23.78 7.32 2.07
CA LYS A 5 -23.23 7.18 0.70
C LYS A 5 -21.72 6.97 0.71
N ILE A 6 -21.02 7.47 1.73
CA ILE A 6 -19.57 7.28 1.88
C ILE A 6 -19.28 5.81 2.21
N VAL A 7 -20.03 5.25 3.16
CA VAL A 7 -19.88 3.85 3.58
C VAL A 7 -20.21 2.91 2.43
N GLU A 8 -21.30 3.18 1.71
CA GLU A 8 -21.68 2.40 0.52
C GLU A 8 -20.57 2.39 -0.54
N GLU A 9 -19.97 3.54 -0.83
CA GLU A 9 -18.86 3.64 -1.78
C GLU A 9 -17.62 2.86 -1.32
N ILE A 10 -17.29 2.91 -0.02
CA ILE A 10 -16.16 2.15 0.54
C ILE A 10 -16.38 0.65 0.38
N VAL A 11 -17.57 0.16 0.72
CA VAL A 11 -17.93 -1.26 0.59
C VAL A 11 -17.87 -1.71 -0.86
N ASN A 12 -18.49 -0.95 -1.78
CA ASN A 12 -18.49 -1.29 -3.21
C ASN A 12 -17.07 -1.32 -3.79
N ARG A 13 -16.19 -0.41 -3.39
CA ARG A 13 -14.78 -0.41 -3.81
C ARG A 13 -14.02 -1.62 -3.27
N ASN A 14 -14.24 -1.96 -2.00
CA ASN A 14 -13.63 -3.14 -1.38
C ASN A 14 -14.05 -4.43 -2.10
N ASP A 15 -15.35 -4.60 -2.36
CA ASP A 15 -15.87 -5.77 -3.06
C ASP A 15 -15.27 -5.92 -4.46
N ASN A 16 -15.14 -4.80 -5.18
CA ASN A 16 -14.49 -4.79 -6.49
C ASN A 16 -13.00 -5.12 -6.40
N TYR A 17 -12.31 -4.69 -5.35
CA TYR A 17 -10.91 -5.04 -5.14
C TYR A 17 -10.75 -6.55 -4.87
N VAL A 18 -11.58 -7.13 -4.00
CA VAL A 18 -11.55 -8.58 -3.70
C VAL A 18 -11.84 -9.41 -4.94
N LYS A 19 -12.87 -9.05 -5.73
CA LYS A 19 -13.25 -9.78 -6.95
C LYS A 19 -12.20 -9.74 -8.06
N LYS A 20 -11.32 -8.75 -8.06
CA LYS A 20 -10.23 -8.62 -9.06
C LYS A 20 -9.01 -9.49 -8.74
N HIS A 21 -8.94 -10.07 -7.55
CA HIS A 21 -7.80 -10.88 -7.10
C HIS A 21 -8.23 -12.33 -6.87
N THR A 22 -7.29 -13.27 -7.03
CA THR A 22 -7.53 -14.69 -6.77
C THR A 22 -7.34 -15.00 -5.29
N GLU A 23 -7.87 -16.13 -4.83
CA GLU A 23 -7.60 -16.63 -3.48
C GLU A 23 -6.09 -16.74 -3.21
N HIS A 24 -5.34 -17.27 -4.18
CA HIS A 24 -3.89 -17.40 -4.13
C HIS A 24 -3.16 -16.06 -3.88
N TYR A 25 -3.67 -14.95 -4.41
CA TYR A 25 -3.11 -13.61 -4.13
C TYR A 25 -3.14 -13.30 -2.63
N PHE A 26 -4.26 -13.60 -1.96
CA PHE A 26 -4.41 -13.31 -0.53
C PHE A 26 -3.64 -14.29 0.35
N THR A 27 -3.55 -15.57 -0.03
CA THR A 27 -2.93 -16.62 0.80
C THR A 27 -1.51 -16.26 1.26
N HIS A 28 -0.70 -15.66 0.38
CA HIS A 28 0.67 -15.25 0.70
C HIS A 28 0.77 -14.09 1.70
N HIS A 29 -0.32 -13.37 1.93
CA HIS A 29 -0.36 -12.21 2.82
C HIS A 29 -1.05 -12.47 4.17
N ILE A 30 -1.64 -13.66 4.37
CA ILE A 30 -2.35 -14.02 5.61
C ILE A 30 -1.39 -14.23 6.78
N ALA A 31 -0.29 -14.95 6.54
CA ALA A 31 0.60 -15.39 7.61
C ALA A 31 1.68 -14.36 7.97
N SER A 32 2.22 -13.64 6.99
CA SER A 32 3.32 -12.68 7.20
C SER A 32 3.51 -11.71 6.03
N GLN A 33 4.32 -10.68 6.23
CA GLN A 33 4.76 -9.74 5.20
C GLN A 33 6.29 -9.68 5.16
N HIS A 34 6.87 -9.60 3.96
CA HIS A 34 8.31 -9.51 3.72
C HIS A 34 8.64 -8.29 2.85
N PRO A 35 8.49 -7.06 3.38
CA PRO A 35 8.76 -5.86 2.61
C PRO A 35 10.26 -5.72 2.30
N ILE A 36 10.58 -5.33 1.08
CA ILE A 36 11.96 -5.07 0.63
C ILE A 36 12.36 -3.59 0.83
N ILE A 37 11.38 -2.71 0.95
CA ILE A 37 11.56 -1.26 1.09
C ILE A 37 10.71 -0.77 2.26
N THR A 38 11.27 0.14 3.06
CA THR A 38 10.49 0.99 3.96
C THR A 38 10.35 2.37 3.33
N LEU A 39 9.13 2.78 3.03
CA LEU A 39 8.81 4.08 2.43
C LEU A 39 8.27 5.02 3.49
N VAL A 40 8.98 6.12 3.70
CA VAL A 40 8.46 7.26 4.47
C VAL A 40 7.88 8.26 3.49
N SER A 41 6.57 8.49 3.57
CA SER A 41 5.88 9.43 2.67
C SER A 41 5.00 10.43 3.42
N CYS A 42 4.66 11.52 2.71
CA CYS A 42 3.67 12.46 3.17
C CYS A 42 2.29 11.79 3.24
N SER A 43 1.48 12.15 4.24
CA SER A 43 0.08 11.70 4.36
C SER A 43 -0.89 12.41 3.41
N ASP A 44 -0.39 13.30 2.54
CA ASP A 44 -1.20 13.98 1.52
C ASP A 44 -1.82 12.95 0.57
N SER A 45 -3.14 13.05 0.37
CA SER A 45 -3.91 12.10 -0.44
C SER A 45 -3.48 12.03 -1.92
N ARG A 46 -2.67 13.00 -2.37
CA ARG A 46 -2.10 13.06 -3.72
C ARG A 46 -0.79 12.28 -3.86
N VAL A 47 -0.15 11.87 -2.77
CA VAL A 47 1.14 11.17 -2.77
C VAL A 47 0.95 9.70 -2.40
N GLN A 48 0.11 9.00 -3.17
CA GLN A 48 -0.18 7.58 -2.92
C GLN A 48 1.01 6.71 -3.37
N PRO A 49 1.50 5.78 -2.54
CA PRO A 49 2.62 4.91 -2.88
C PRO A 49 2.43 4.12 -4.18
N ASN A 50 1.18 3.78 -4.53
CA ASN A 50 0.81 3.10 -5.77
C ASN A 50 1.14 3.90 -7.05
N VAL A 51 1.45 5.19 -6.95
CA VAL A 51 1.94 6.00 -8.09
C VAL A 51 3.40 5.70 -8.40
N LEU A 52 4.18 5.29 -7.40
CA LEU A 52 5.61 5.03 -7.51
C LEU A 52 5.93 3.52 -7.62
N ILE A 53 5.07 2.66 -7.08
CA ILE A 53 5.32 1.22 -6.94
C ILE A 53 4.03 0.48 -7.32
N GLU A 54 4.12 -0.37 -8.35
CA GLU A 54 2.97 -1.12 -8.88
C GLU A 54 2.36 -2.11 -7.86
N ASN A 55 3.19 -2.63 -6.94
CA ASN A 55 2.76 -3.56 -5.90
C ASN A 55 3.19 -3.11 -4.48
N PRO A 56 2.33 -2.37 -3.75
CA PRO A 56 2.67 -1.82 -2.44
C PRO A 56 2.79 -2.90 -1.35
N HIS A 57 2.39 -4.15 -1.58
CA HIS A 57 2.51 -5.22 -0.59
C HIS A 57 3.97 -5.66 -0.36
N SER A 58 4.87 -5.24 -1.25
CA SER A 58 6.32 -5.38 -1.11
C SER A 58 6.98 -4.26 -0.29
N VAL A 59 6.20 -3.31 0.23
CA VAL A 59 6.69 -2.07 0.84
C VAL A 59 6.00 -1.84 2.17
N LYS A 60 6.79 -1.57 3.22
CA LYS A 60 6.26 -1.04 4.48
C LYS A 60 6.13 0.47 4.36
N ILE A 61 4.95 1.04 4.59
CA ILE A 61 4.72 2.49 4.51
C ILE A 61 4.62 3.03 5.94
N ASP A 62 5.56 3.89 6.31
CA ASP A 62 5.52 4.64 7.58
C ASP A 62 5.13 6.10 7.28
N LEU A 63 4.10 6.60 7.95
CA LEU A 63 3.60 7.97 7.76
C LEU A 63 4.38 8.93 8.67
N GLY A 64 5.12 9.85 8.06
CA GLY A 64 5.93 10.85 8.77
C GLY A 64 5.65 12.27 8.29
N SER A 65 5.43 13.21 9.20
CA SER A 65 5.24 14.64 8.90
C SER A 65 6.54 15.42 8.73
N GLN A 66 7.63 14.79 8.27
CA GLN A 66 8.90 15.49 8.07
C GLN A 66 9.52 15.13 6.73
N GLN A 67 9.84 16.17 5.96
CA GLN A 67 10.43 16.13 4.62
C GLN A 67 11.56 15.09 4.50
N VAL A 68 11.31 13.96 3.86
CA VAL A 68 12.36 13.13 3.27
C VAL A 68 11.85 12.61 1.93
N VAL A 69 12.07 13.39 0.87
CA VAL A 69 12.19 12.84 -0.49
C VAL A 69 13.62 12.34 -0.60
N SER A 70 13.85 11.14 -0.11
CA SER A 70 15.06 10.36 -0.39
C SER A 70 14.66 8.90 -0.31
N ALA A 71 14.35 8.32 -1.46
CA ALA A 71 14.32 6.87 -1.59
C ALA A 71 15.79 6.40 -1.55
N SER A 72 16.34 6.21 -0.36
CA SER A 72 17.58 5.45 -0.22
C SER A 72 17.27 3.98 -0.46
N PHE A 73 17.57 3.50 -1.66
CA PHE A 73 17.59 2.08 -1.96
C PHE A 73 18.76 1.45 -1.20
N VAL A 74 18.48 0.76 -0.10
CA VAL A 74 19.47 -0.13 0.52
C VAL A 74 19.31 -1.49 -0.15
N THR A 75 20.06 -1.74 -1.23
CA THR A 75 20.18 -3.09 -1.77
C THR A 75 21.12 -3.88 -0.87
N HIS A 76 20.58 -4.79 -0.04
CA HIS A 76 21.38 -5.90 0.45
C HIS A 76 21.62 -6.83 -0.74
N SER A 77 22.88 -6.89 -1.23
CA SER A 77 23.33 -8.01 -2.04
C SER A 77 23.25 -9.26 -1.15
N MET A 78 22.48 -10.24 -1.58
CA MET A 78 22.63 -11.60 -1.08
C MET A 78 23.57 -12.31 -2.06
N ASP A 79 24.75 -12.69 -1.56
CA ASP A 79 25.56 -13.77 -2.14
C ASP A 79 24.78 -15.10 -2.09
#